data_AF-A0A3Q0H456-F1
#
_entry.id   AF-A0A3Q0H456-F1
#
_cell.length_a   1.000
_cell.length_b   1.000
_cell.length_c   1.000
_cell.angle_alpha   90.00
_cell.angle_beta   90.00
_cell.angle_gamma   90.00
#
_symmetry.space_group_name_H-M   'P 1'
#
loop_
_entity.id
_entity.type
_entity.pdbx_description
1 polymer ?
#
loop_
_entity_poly.entity_id
_entity_poly.type
_entity_poly.pdbx_seq_one_letter_code
_entity_poly.pdbx_strand_id
1 'polypeptide(L)'
;MLLPHVRTVPSAQIPLPGSSPEVPLSTSGHAPKGYKSRVPKKCQKAREHFGSVKTQLASLKTKFPADQYYRFHEHWRFVLQRLVFLAAFVVYLETETLVTREAVAEILGIEADREKGFHLDIEDYLSGILTFASELSRLAVNSVTAGDYSRPLRISTFINELDSGFRLLNLKNDSLRKRYDGLKYDVKKIEEVVYDLSIRGLNKETSSAGGEK
;
A
#
# COMPACT_ATOMS: atom_id res chain seq x y z
N MET A 1 -62.22 41.56 22.22
CA MET A 1 -62.94 40.42 21.61
C MET A 1 -62.81 40.53 20.10
N LEU A 2 -62.40 39.44 19.44
CA LEU A 2 -62.45 39.15 17.98
C LEU A 2 -61.45 39.87 17.03
N LEU A 3 -60.50 39.08 16.52
CA LEU A 3 -59.94 39.08 15.14
C LEU A 3 -61.08 39.04 14.09
N PRO A 4 -60.90 39.23 12.76
CA PRO A 4 -59.67 39.09 11.94
C PRO A 4 -59.53 40.11 10.75
N HIS A 5 -58.38 40.15 10.07
CA HIS A 5 -58.33 40.19 8.59
C HIS A 5 -56.91 39.90 8.09
N VAL A 6 -56.74 38.66 7.64
CA VAL A 6 -55.58 38.16 6.90
C VAL A 6 -55.66 38.71 5.48
N ARG A 7 -54.62 39.42 5.04
CA ARG A 7 -54.50 39.90 3.66
C ARG A 7 -54.23 38.74 2.72
N THR A 8 -55.06 38.66 1.69
CA THR A 8 -54.92 37.84 0.49
C THR A 8 -53.72 38.31 -0.35
N VAL A 9 -52.94 37.37 -0.86
CA VAL A 9 -51.92 37.59 -1.92
C VAL A 9 -52.25 36.61 -3.05
N PRO A 10 -52.27 37.05 -4.32
CA PRO A 10 -52.78 36.25 -5.44
C PRO A 10 -51.77 35.22 -5.97
N SER A 11 -52.33 34.18 -6.56
CA SER A 11 -51.70 33.01 -7.20
C SER A 11 -50.57 33.34 -8.18
N ALA A 12 -49.48 32.59 -8.07
CA ALA A 12 -48.51 32.38 -9.15
C ALA A 12 -48.19 30.88 -9.25
N GLN A 13 -48.19 30.38 -10.49
CA GLN A 13 -48.05 29.00 -10.93
C GLN A 13 -46.96 28.15 -10.24
N ILE A 14 -47.31 26.88 -10.04
CA ILE A 14 -46.41 25.74 -9.78
C ILE A 14 -45.59 25.42 -11.05
N PRO A 15 -44.32 24.99 -10.89
CA PRO A 15 -43.85 23.82 -11.63
C PRO A 15 -43.21 22.76 -10.71
N LEU A 16 -43.52 21.50 -11.02
CA LEU A 16 -43.02 20.27 -10.41
C LEU A 16 -41.49 20.12 -10.59
N PRO A 17 -40.72 19.59 -9.63
CA PRO A 17 -39.35 19.16 -9.88
C PRO A 17 -39.35 17.76 -10.53
N GLY A 18 -39.36 17.74 -11.86
CA GLY A 18 -38.99 16.60 -12.68
C GLY A 18 -37.56 16.76 -13.22
N SER A 19 -36.90 15.63 -13.44
CA SER A 19 -35.56 15.42 -14.04
C SER A 19 -34.35 15.56 -13.10
N SER A 20 -33.98 14.41 -12.52
CA SER A 20 -32.61 14.09 -12.12
C SER A 20 -31.63 14.37 -13.28
N PRO A 21 -30.44 14.91 -13.02
CA PRO A 21 -29.41 14.95 -14.05
C PRO A 21 -28.88 13.54 -14.28
N GLU A 22 -29.20 12.95 -15.43
CA GLU A 22 -28.44 11.83 -15.98
C GLU A 22 -26.98 12.26 -16.09
N VAL A 23 -26.11 11.52 -15.39
CA VAL A 23 -24.66 11.65 -15.54
C VAL A 23 -24.30 11.04 -16.90
N PRO A 24 -23.79 11.81 -17.87
CA PRO A 24 -23.42 11.23 -19.14
C PRO A 24 -22.21 10.33 -18.92
N LEU A 25 -22.41 9.04 -19.21
CA LEU A 25 -21.40 8.01 -19.30
C LEU A 25 -20.45 8.38 -20.46
N SER A 26 -19.49 9.26 -20.19
CA SER A 26 -18.48 9.68 -21.16
C SER A 26 -17.47 8.55 -21.34
N THR A 27 -17.56 7.95 -22.51
CA THR A 27 -16.58 7.07 -23.14
C THR A 27 -15.27 7.83 -23.38
N SER A 28 -14.23 7.55 -22.60
CA SER A 28 -12.85 7.77 -23.03
C SER A 28 -11.90 6.90 -22.21
N GLY A 29 -11.45 5.81 -22.82
CA GLY A 29 -10.42 4.89 -22.32
C GLY A 29 -9.02 5.51 -22.33
N HIS A 30 -8.86 6.66 -21.69
CA HIS A 30 -7.56 7.22 -21.38
C HIS A 30 -7.42 7.27 -19.86
N ALA A 31 -7.01 6.14 -19.28
CA ALA A 31 -6.37 6.17 -17.97
C ALA A 31 -5.34 7.30 -17.99
N PRO A 32 -5.25 8.16 -16.96
CA PRO A 32 -4.29 9.24 -16.97
C PRO A 32 -2.88 8.65 -17.07
N LYS A 33 -2.29 8.71 -18.27
CA LYS A 33 -0.91 8.28 -18.62
C LYS A 33 0.16 8.91 -17.71
N GLY A 34 -0.22 9.83 -16.83
CA GLY A 34 0.60 10.50 -15.83
C GLY A 34 0.93 9.69 -14.56
N TYR A 35 0.16 8.67 -14.16
CA TYR A 35 0.46 7.96 -12.90
C TYR A 35 1.65 6.99 -13.05
N LYS A 36 1.60 6.08 -14.04
CA LYS A 36 2.68 5.09 -14.29
C LYS A 36 4.03 5.75 -14.61
N SER A 37 4.03 6.89 -15.32
CA SER A 37 5.25 7.65 -15.67
C SER A 37 5.88 8.40 -14.49
N ARG A 38 5.14 8.64 -13.39
CA ARG A 38 5.64 9.34 -12.20
C ARG A 38 6.26 8.39 -11.16
N VAL A 39 5.92 7.10 -11.20
CA VAL A 39 6.41 6.11 -10.22
C VAL A 39 7.94 6.03 -10.23
N PRO A 40 8.64 5.87 -11.38
CA PRO A 40 10.10 5.78 -11.39
C PRO A 40 10.79 7.01 -10.81
N LYS A 41 10.30 8.22 -11.14
CA LYS A 41 10.85 9.48 -10.59
C LYS A 41 10.67 9.58 -9.08
N LYS A 42 9.54 9.10 -8.55
CA LYS A 42 9.29 9.06 -7.10
C LYS A 42 10.18 8.03 -6.41
N CYS A 43 10.38 6.86 -7.01
CA CYS A 43 11.30 5.84 -6.48
C CYS A 43 12.73 6.35 -6.46
N GLN A 44 13.20 7.02 -7.52
CA GLN A 44 14.51 7.65 -7.56
C GLN A 44 14.69 8.66 -6.42
N LYS A 45 13.72 9.58 -6.24
CA LYS A 45 13.76 10.54 -5.13
C LYS A 45 13.73 9.87 -3.76
N ALA A 46 12.99 8.78 -3.59
CA ALA A 46 12.99 8.01 -2.35
C ALA A 46 14.37 7.39 -2.09
N ARG A 47 15.05 6.87 -3.12
CA ARG A 47 16.43 6.36 -3.04
C ARG A 47 17.45 7.43 -2.65
N GLU A 48 17.28 8.66 -3.13
CA GLU A 48 18.11 9.80 -2.68
C GLU A 48 17.94 10.04 -1.16
N HIS A 49 16.70 10.01 -0.66
CA HIS A 49 16.43 10.15 0.78
C HIS A 49 17.01 9.01 1.62
N PHE A 50 17.09 7.79 1.09
CA PHE A 50 17.79 6.68 1.75
C PHE A 50 19.29 6.96 1.93
N GLY A 51 19.92 7.79 1.08
CA GLY A 51 21.30 8.27 1.28
C GLY A 51 21.46 9.09 2.57
N SER A 52 20.49 9.96 2.87
CA SER A 52 20.45 10.70 4.13
C SER A 52 20.21 9.77 5.33
N VAL A 53 19.30 8.79 5.20
CA VAL A 53 19.04 7.77 6.23
C VAL A 53 20.31 6.99 6.56
N LYS A 54 21.07 6.56 5.54
CA LYS A 54 22.34 5.85 5.70
C LYS A 54 23.35 6.67 6.52
N THR A 55 23.44 7.97 6.24
CA THR A 55 24.32 8.88 7.01
C THR A 55 23.87 9.00 8.46
N GLN A 56 22.56 9.09 8.71
CA GLN A 56 22.00 9.18 10.06
C GLN A 56 22.17 7.88 10.85
N LEU A 57 21.98 6.72 10.24
CA LEU A 57 22.20 5.41 10.87
C LEU A 57 23.68 5.17 11.18
N ALA A 58 24.58 5.61 10.29
CA ALA A 58 26.02 5.59 10.56
C ALA A 58 26.39 6.46 11.78
N SER A 59 25.78 7.65 11.91
CA SER A 59 25.93 8.49 13.11
C SER A 59 25.35 7.82 14.36
N LEU A 60 24.17 7.22 14.27
CA LEU A 60 23.53 6.50 15.38
C LEU A 60 24.40 5.35 15.90
N LYS A 61 25.07 4.60 15.01
CA LYS A 61 26.01 3.51 15.37
C LYS A 61 27.13 3.99 16.30
N THR A 62 27.50 5.27 16.26
CA THR A 62 28.56 5.85 17.12
C THR A 62 28.07 6.32 18.50
N LYS A 63 26.76 6.34 18.74
CA LYS A 63 26.17 6.91 19.95
C LYS A 63 26.01 5.92 21.10
N PHE A 64 26.26 4.64 20.86
CA PHE A 64 26.15 3.61 21.88
C PHE A 64 27.17 2.48 21.65
N PRO A 65 27.56 1.74 22.70
CA PRO A 65 28.46 0.59 22.58
C PRO A 65 27.85 -0.53 21.73
N ALA A 66 28.62 -1.13 20.82
CA ALA A 66 28.11 -2.13 19.87
C ALA A 66 27.51 -3.38 20.54
N ASP A 67 28.00 -3.74 21.73
CA ASP A 67 27.52 -4.83 22.58
C ASP A 67 26.14 -4.55 23.21
N GLN A 68 25.69 -3.30 23.20
CA GLN A 68 24.44 -2.86 23.82
C GLN A 68 23.30 -2.63 22.82
N TYR A 69 23.37 -3.21 21.62
CA TYR A 69 22.33 -3.10 20.59
C TYR A 69 20.91 -3.34 21.14
N TYR A 70 20.66 -4.52 21.73
CA TYR A 70 19.33 -4.87 22.24
C TYR A 70 18.90 -4.06 23.46
N ARG A 71 19.84 -3.43 24.18
CA ARG A 71 19.52 -2.56 25.31
C ARG A 71 18.82 -1.28 24.86
N PHE A 72 19.21 -0.75 23.71
CA PHE A 72 18.67 0.50 23.17
C PHE A 72 17.71 0.28 21.98
N HIS A 73 17.56 -0.96 21.51
CA HIS A 73 16.77 -1.33 20.33
C HIS A 73 15.39 -0.69 20.25
N GLU A 74 14.65 -0.65 21.36
CA GLU A 74 13.31 -0.06 21.42
C GLU A 74 13.25 1.43 20.99
N HIS A 75 14.36 2.17 21.07
CA HIS A 75 14.41 3.58 20.65
C HIS A 75 14.28 3.75 19.13
N TRP A 76 14.85 2.83 18.35
CA TRP A 76 14.84 2.90 16.88
C TRP A 76 14.01 1.80 16.24
N ARG A 77 13.51 0.83 17.00
CA ARG A 77 12.67 -0.28 16.54
C ARG A 77 11.54 0.19 15.61
N PHE A 78 10.74 1.15 16.04
CA PHE A 78 9.65 1.70 15.25
C PHE A 78 10.12 2.35 13.93
N VAL A 79 11.25 3.07 13.99
CA VAL A 79 11.82 3.76 12.82
C VAL A 79 12.39 2.74 11.83
N LEU A 80 13.12 1.72 12.29
CA LEU A 80 13.65 0.66 11.44
C LEU A 80 12.54 -0.10 10.74
N GLN A 81 11.49 -0.51 11.45
CA GLN A 81 10.32 -1.18 10.83
C GLN A 81 9.70 -0.32 9.71
N ARG A 82 9.61 1.00 9.93
CA ARG A 82 9.08 1.93 8.93
C ARG A 82 10.03 2.10 7.74
N LEU A 83 11.33 2.10 7.97
CA LEU A 83 12.33 2.15 6.91
C LEU A 83 12.34 0.87 6.07
N VAL A 84 12.19 -0.30 6.68
CA VAL A 84 12.00 -1.58 5.98
C VAL A 84 10.76 -1.52 5.09
N PHE A 85 9.63 -1.08 5.64
CA PHE A 85 8.39 -0.88 4.87
C PHE A 85 8.64 -0.01 3.64
N LEU A 86 9.28 1.15 3.81
CA LEU A 86 9.54 2.07 2.71
C LEU A 86 10.50 1.46 1.67
N ALA A 87 11.53 0.74 2.10
CA ALA A 87 12.47 0.09 1.20
C ALA A 87 11.78 -1.02 0.39
N ALA A 88 10.99 -1.87 1.04
CA ALA A 88 10.17 -2.88 0.40
C ALA A 88 9.18 -2.27 -0.60
N PHE A 89 8.57 -1.14 -0.23
CA PHE A 89 7.61 -0.48 -1.12
C PHE A 89 8.27 0.10 -2.36
N VAL A 90 9.45 0.73 -2.23
CA VAL A 90 10.21 1.24 -3.38
C VAL A 90 10.60 0.11 -4.32
N VAL A 91 11.15 -1.00 -3.78
CA VAL A 91 11.54 -2.16 -4.59
C VAL A 91 10.32 -2.76 -5.29
N TYR A 92 9.22 -2.97 -4.58
CA TYR A 92 7.99 -3.49 -5.19
C TYR A 92 7.47 -2.60 -6.32
N LEU A 93 7.53 -1.28 -6.18
CA LEU A 93 7.10 -0.35 -7.23
C LEU A 93 8.00 -0.38 -8.47
N GLU A 94 9.24 -0.85 -8.35
CA GLU A 94 10.21 -0.95 -9.44
C GLU A 94 10.21 -2.35 -10.10
N THR A 95 10.16 -3.41 -9.30
CA THR A 95 10.37 -4.80 -9.76
C THR A 95 9.20 -5.72 -9.48
N GLU A 96 8.22 -5.30 -8.68
CA GLU A 96 7.09 -6.12 -8.21
C GLU A 96 7.51 -7.39 -7.46
N THR A 97 8.69 -7.35 -6.82
CA THR A 97 9.24 -8.44 -6.01
C THR A 97 9.37 -8.04 -4.54
N LEU A 98 9.51 -9.05 -3.67
CA LEU A 98 9.83 -8.85 -2.26
C LEU A 98 11.33 -8.57 -2.13
N VAL A 99 11.69 -7.45 -1.50
CA VAL A 99 13.08 -7.14 -1.16
C VAL A 99 13.60 -8.13 -0.12
N THR A 100 14.82 -8.63 -0.26
CA THR A 100 15.44 -9.48 0.78
C THR A 100 15.91 -8.64 1.96
N ARG A 101 16.04 -9.27 3.13
CA ARG A 101 16.52 -8.60 4.35
C ARG A 101 17.93 -8.03 4.16
N GLU A 102 18.77 -8.75 3.44
CA GLU A 102 20.14 -8.37 3.09
C GLU A 102 20.14 -7.11 2.21
N ALA A 103 19.29 -7.08 1.18
CA ALA A 103 19.15 -5.90 0.31
C ALA A 103 18.59 -4.69 1.08
N VAL A 104 17.68 -4.88 2.04
CA VAL A 104 17.24 -3.77 2.91
C VAL A 104 18.38 -3.26 3.78
N ALA A 105 19.17 -4.16 4.38
CA ALA A 105 20.33 -3.78 5.17
C ALA A 105 21.32 -2.94 4.34
N GLU A 106 21.58 -3.34 3.10
CA GLU A 106 22.42 -2.58 2.15
C GLU A 106 21.85 -1.18 1.82
N ILE A 107 20.54 -1.09 1.55
CA ILE A 107 19.84 0.19 1.29
C ILE A 107 19.97 1.14 2.49
N LEU A 108 19.84 0.61 3.71
CA LEU A 108 19.94 1.38 4.94
C LEU A 108 21.40 1.63 5.38
N GLY A 109 22.37 0.92 4.78
CA GLY A 109 23.78 0.98 5.15
C GLY A 109 24.07 0.43 6.53
N ILE A 110 23.35 -0.64 6.91
CA ILE A 110 23.54 -1.40 8.14
C ILE A 110 23.87 -2.85 7.81
N GLU A 111 24.25 -3.63 8.82
CA GLU A 111 24.58 -5.03 8.61
C GLU A 111 23.33 -5.91 8.59
N ALA A 112 23.38 -7.03 7.87
CA ALA A 112 22.36 -8.07 8.02
C ALA A 112 22.66 -8.94 9.25
N ASP A 113 23.93 -9.19 9.55
CA ASP A 113 24.33 -10.13 10.59
C ASP A 113 24.64 -9.42 11.90
N ARG A 114 24.14 -10.01 13.00
CA ARG A 114 24.36 -9.51 14.36
C ARG A 114 25.84 -9.36 14.72
N GLU A 115 26.69 -10.28 14.25
CA GLU A 115 28.12 -10.31 14.59
C GLU A 115 28.91 -9.15 13.99
N LYS A 116 28.39 -8.53 12.93
CA LYS A 116 29.04 -7.40 12.24
C LYS A 116 28.68 -6.04 12.86
N GLY A 117 27.78 -6.01 13.85
CA GLY A 117 27.46 -4.83 14.67
C GLY A 117 26.00 -4.37 14.55
N PHE A 118 25.79 -3.09 14.21
CA PHE A 118 24.45 -2.53 14.04
C PHE A 118 23.76 -3.23 12.87
N HIS A 119 22.72 -4.01 13.16
CA HIS A 119 22.13 -4.93 12.20
C HIS A 119 20.61 -4.78 12.10
N LEU A 120 20.04 -5.32 11.01
CA LEU A 120 18.61 -5.42 10.83
C LEU A 120 18.08 -6.70 11.49
N ASP A 121 17.38 -6.53 12.61
CA ASP A 121 16.71 -7.64 13.30
C ASP A 121 15.61 -8.27 12.41
N ILE A 122 15.49 -9.59 12.47
CA ILE A 122 14.53 -10.34 11.65
C ILE A 122 13.08 -9.98 12.00
N GLU A 123 12.78 -9.71 13.27
CA GLU A 123 11.44 -9.33 13.70
C GLU A 123 11.03 -7.95 13.19
N ASP A 124 12.00 -7.03 13.09
CA ASP A 124 11.77 -5.70 12.52
C ASP A 124 11.58 -5.76 11.02
N TYR A 125 12.34 -6.62 10.33
CA TYR A 125 12.14 -6.89 8.92
C TYR A 125 10.72 -7.41 8.67
N LEU A 126 10.31 -8.50 9.34
CA LEU A 126 8.97 -9.09 9.19
C LEU A 126 7.85 -8.12 9.55
N SER A 127 8.04 -7.32 10.62
CA SER A 127 7.08 -6.28 11.02
C SER A 127 6.92 -5.18 9.96
N GLY A 128 8.01 -4.79 9.30
CA GLY A 128 8.01 -3.86 8.18
C GLY A 128 7.29 -4.43 6.96
N ILE A 129 7.52 -5.70 6.65
CA ILE A 129 6.85 -6.42 5.55
C ILE A 129 5.34 -6.52 5.76
N LEU A 130 4.86 -6.77 6.98
CA LEU A 130 3.42 -6.76 7.28
C LEU A 130 2.80 -5.37 7.10
N THR A 131 3.51 -4.32 7.49
CA THR A 131 3.06 -2.92 7.26
C THR A 131 2.97 -2.61 5.77
N PHE A 132 3.95 -3.10 5.00
CA PHE A 132 3.97 -3.01 3.55
C PHE A 132 2.76 -3.73 2.90
N ALA A 133 2.40 -4.92 3.39
CA ALA A 133 1.23 -5.65 2.89
C ALA A 133 -0.08 -4.85 3.04
N SER A 134 -0.28 -4.19 4.18
CA SER A 134 -1.45 -3.32 4.40
C SER A 134 -1.47 -2.12 3.45
N GLU A 135 -0.31 -1.55 3.11
CA GLU A 135 -0.22 -0.47 2.13
C GLU A 135 -0.51 -0.95 0.70
N LEU A 136 -0.13 -2.19 0.36
CA LEU A 136 -0.50 -2.80 -0.93
C LEU A 136 -2.00 -3.00 -1.08
N SER A 137 -2.71 -3.37 -0.01
CA SER A 137 -4.17 -3.42 -0.01
C SER A 137 -4.80 -2.06 -0.35
N ARG A 138 -4.24 -0.97 0.21
CA ARG A 138 -4.66 0.39 -0.15
C ARG A 138 -4.31 0.74 -1.60
N LEU A 139 -3.12 0.35 -2.07
CA LEU A 139 -2.68 0.58 -3.44
C LEU A 139 -3.58 -0.15 -4.45
N ALA A 140 -4.04 -1.36 -4.15
CA ALA A 140 -4.94 -2.13 -5.03
C ALA A 140 -6.24 -1.37 -5.29
N VAL A 141 -6.92 -0.90 -4.23
CA VAL A 141 -8.14 -0.09 -4.34
C VAL A 141 -7.88 1.20 -5.14
N ASN A 142 -6.81 1.93 -4.82
CA ASN A 142 -6.47 3.17 -5.51
C ASN A 142 -6.12 2.95 -6.98
N SER A 143 -5.58 1.78 -7.33
CA SER A 143 -5.23 1.43 -8.71
C SER A 143 -6.48 1.25 -9.56
N VAL A 144 -7.53 0.62 -9.02
CA VAL A 144 -8.84 0.50 -9.69
C VAL A 144 -9.45 1.88 -9.93
N THR A 145 -9.44 2.76 -8.93
CA THR A 145 -9.94 4.14 -9.07
C THR A 145 -9.15 4.94 -10.11
N ALA A 146 -7.86 4.64 -10.28
CA ALA A 146 -7.01 5.25 -11.29
C ALA A 146 -7.14 4.61 -12.69
N GLY A 147 -8.00 3.59 -12.86
CA GLY A 147 -8.21 2.87 -14.12
C GLY A 147 -7.14 1.81 -14.43
N ASP A 148 -6.32 1.41 -13.46
CA ASP A 148 -5.36 0.29 -13.61
C ASP A 148 -5.92 -0.98 -12.99
N TYR A 149 -6.59 -1.78 -13.82
CA TYR A 149 -7.20 -3.05 -13.42
C TYR A 149 -6.19 -4.21 -13.38
N SER A 150 -5.02 -4.06 -13.98
CA SER A 150 -3.98 -5.11 -14.00
C SER A 150 -3.24 -5.26 -12.67
N ARG A 151 -3.09 -4.14 -11.93
CA ARG A 151 -2.27 -4.07 -10.72
C ARG A 151 -2.89 -4.80 -9.53
N PRO A 152 -4.21 -4.72 -9.26
CA PRO A 152 -4.85 -5.50 -8.20
C PRO A 152 -4.63 -7.02 -8.33
N LEU A 153 -4.65 -7.57 -9.55
CA LEU A 153 -4.40 -9.00 -9.77
C LEU A 153 -2.97 -9.39 -9.35
N ARG A 154 -1.98 -8.59 -9.77
CA ARG A 154 -0.57 -8.81 -9.39
C ARG A 154 -0.33 -8.65 -7.90
N ILE A 155 -0.96 -7.66 -7.27
CA ILE A 155 -0.94 -7.47 -5.81
C ILE A 155 -1.55 -8.69 -5.09
N SER A 156 -2.66 -9.23 -5.60
CA SER A 156 -3.32 -10.41 -5.03
C SER A 156 -2.40 -11.64 -5.03
N THR A 157 -1.74 -11.93 -6.16
CA THR A 157 -0.76 -13.03 -6.23
C THR A 157 0.37 -12.82 -5.23
N PHE A 158 0.95 -11.62 -5.22
CA PHE A 158 2.07 -11.28 -4.33
C PHE A 158 1.72 -11.42 -2.84
N ILE A 159 0.55 -10.95 -2.42
CA ILE A 159 0.11 -11.02 -1.02
C ILE A 159 -0.20 -12.46 -0.59
N ASN A 160 -0.72 -13.29 -1.50
CA ASN A 160 -0.93 -14.72 -1.21
C ASN A 160 0.39 -15.48 -1.05
N GLU A 161 1.41 -15.16 -1.85
CA GLU A 161 2.77 -15.70 -1.67
C GLU A 161 3.36 -15.27 -0.31
N LEU A 162 3.16 -14.01 0.07
CA LEU A 162 3.58 -13.48 1.37
C LEU A 162 2.86 -14.21 2.52
N ASP A 163 1.53 -14.35 2.47
CA ASP A 163 0.75 -15.10 3.47
C ASP A 163 1.25 -16.54 3.60
N SER A 164 1.49 -17.22 2.47
CA SER A 164 2.07 -18.57 2.44
C SER A 164 3.45 -18.62 3.11
N GLY A 165 4.30 -17.63 2.84
CA GLY A 165 5.61 -17.50 3.47
C GLY A 165 5.52 -17.32 4.99
N PHE A 166 4.61 -16.47 5.48
CA PHE A 166 4.40 -16.26 6.91
C PHE A 166 3.81 -17.49 7.62
N ARG A 167 2.98 -18.31 6.94
CA ARG A 167 2.47 -19.58 7.49
C ARG A 167 3.57 -20.59 7.77
N LEU A 168 4.68 -20.56 7.04
CA LEU A 168 5.84 -21.42 7.28
C LEU A 168 6.62 -21.02 8.54
N LEU A 169 6.43 -19.79 9.03
CA LEU A 169 7.12 -19.29 10.21
C LEU A 169 6.36 -19.71 11.47
N ASN A 170 7.06 -20.38 12.38
CA ASN A 170 6.53 -20.69 13.71
C ASN A 170 6.63 -19.46 14.62
N LEU A 171 5.78 -18.48 14.40
CA LEU A 171 5.74 -17.25 15.20
C LEU A 171 5.26 -17.55 16.62
N LYS A 172 6.15 -17.29 17.60
CA LYS A 172 5.78 -17.29 19.02
C LYS A 172 4.71 -16.22 19.29
N ASN A 173 3.94 -16.38 20.37
CA ASN A 173 2.87 -15.45 20.75
C ASN A 173 3.40 -14.08 21.19
N ASP A 174 3.86 -13.28 20.24
CA ASP A 174 4.41 -11.94 20.42
C ASP A 174 3.64 -10.90 19.57
N SER A 175 3.96 -9.63 19.76
CA SER A 175 3.58 -8.47 18.95
C SER A 175 3.61 -8.72 17.43
N LEU A 176 4.60 -9.44 16.91
CA LEU A 176 4.68 -9.81 15.49
C LEU A 176 3.52 -10.72 15.05
N ARG A 177 3.11 -11.67 15.90
CA ARG A 177 1.96 -12.55 15.62
C ARG A 177 0.66 -11.76 15.55
N LYS A 178 0.45 -10.80 16.45
CA LYS A 178 -0.72 -9.91 16.41
C LYS A 178 -0.79 -9.10 15.11
N ARG A 179 0.35 -8.66 14.59
CA ARG A 179 0.42 -7.98 13.29
C ARG A 179 0.12 -8.94 12.14
N TYR A 180 0.66 -10.15 12.20
CA TYR A 180 0.40 -11.19 11.19
C TYR A 180 -1.08 -11.60 11.16
N ASP A 181 -1.75 -11.69 12.30
CA ASP A 181 -3.20 -11.94 12.37
C ASP A 181 -4.02 -10.87 11.62
N GLY A 182 -3.44 -9.68 11.42
CA GLY A 182 -4.00 -8.60 10.61
C GLY A 182 -3.95 -8.86 9.09
N LEU A 183 -2.98 -9.63 8.62
CA LEU A 183 -2.73 -9.87 7.19
C LEU A 183 -3.94 -10.51 6.49
N LYS A 184 -4.68 -11.38 7.18
CA LYS A 184 -5.89 -12.02 6.62
C LYS A 184 -6.95 -11.01 6.18
N TYR A 185 -7.02 -9.85 6.83
CA TYR A 185 -7.96 -8.79 6.45
C TYR A 185 -7.49 -8.07 5.18
N ASP A 186 -6.18 -7.89 5.02
CA ASP A 186 -5.59 -7.33 3.81
C ASP A 186 -5.77 -8.27 2.61
N VAL A 187 -5.50 -9.57 2.80
CA VAL A 187 -5.76 -10.63 1.80
C VAL A 187 -7.21 -10.58 1.34
N LYS A 188 -8.15 -10.68 2.28
CA LYS A 188 -9.59 -10.66 1.98
C LYS A 188 -10.01 -9.40 1.21
N LYS A 189 -9.52 -8.24 1.63
CA LYS A 189 -9.85 -6.97 0.97
C LYS A 189 -9.33 -6.92 -0.47
N ILE A 190 -8.15 -7.45 -0.74
CA ILE A 190 -7.59 -7.52 -2.10
C ILE A 190 -8.38 -8.53 -2.96
N GLU A 191 -8.75 -9.66 -2.40
CA GLU A 191 -9.59 -10.66 -3.07
C GLU A 191 -10.95 -10.10 -3.46
N GLU A 192 -11.60 -9.34 -2.57
CA GLU A 192 -12.87 -8.64 -2.86
C GLU A 192 -12.70 -7.67 -4.05
N VAL A 193 -11.59 -6.92 -4.09
CA VAL A 193 -11.28 -6.02 -5.23
C VAL A 193 -11.12 -6.81 -6.53
N VAL A 194 -10.37 -7.92 -6.52
CA VAL A 194 -10.17 -8.74 -7.73
C VAL A 194 -11.47 -9.41 -8.17
N TYR A 195 -12.28 -9.85 -7.23
CA TYR A 195 -13.61 -10.41 -7.49
C TYR A 195 -14.52 -9.38 -8.18
N ASP A 196 -14.58 -8.15 -7.66
CA ASP A 196 -15.36 -7.05 -8.23
C ASP A 196 -14.94 -6.73 -9.67
N LEU A 197 -13.64 -6.77 -9.97
CA LEU A 197 -13.15 -6.57 -11.33
C LEU A 197 -13.54 -7.74 -12.26
N SER A 198 -13.51 -8.97 -11.74
CA SER A 198 -13.83 -10.19 -12.49
C SER A 198 -15.29 -10.24 -12.91
N ILE A 199 -16.22 -9.97 -11.98
CA ILE A 199 -17.66 -9.98 -12.28
C ILE A 199 -18.07 -8.86 -13.25
N ARG A 200 -17.32 -7.76 -13.29
CA ARG A 200 -17.53 -6.64 -14.23
C ARG A 200 -16.84 -6.84 -15.57
N GLY A 201 -16.10 -7.94 -15.76
CA GLY A 201 -15.37 -8.22 -17.00
C GLY A 201 -14.21 -7.27 -17.29
N LEU A 202 -13.72 -6.53 -16.29
CA LEU A 202 -12.63 -5.54 -16.44
C LEU A 202 -11.24 -6.20 -16.53
N ASN A 203 -11.19 -7.53 -16.43
CA ASN A 203 -9.98 -8.34 -16.49
C ASN A 203 -9.69 -8.89 -17.90
N LYS A 204 -10.48 -8.53 -18.92
CA LYS A 204 -10.51 -9.17 -20.24
C LYS A 204 -9.62 -8.53 -21.33
N GLU A 205 -8.58 -7.77 -21.00
CA GLU A 205 -7.69 -7.22 -22.04
C GLU A 205 -6.60 -8.18 -22.57
N THR A 206 -6.55 -9.44 -22.12
CA THR A 206 -5.56 -10.44 -22.60
C THR A 206 -6.13 -11.73 -23.18
N SER A 207 -7.45 -11.83 -23.41
CA SER A 207 -8.07 -13.08 -23.93
C SER A 207 -8.82 -12.92 -25.26
N SER A 208 -8.78 -11.76 -25.92
CA SER A 208 -9.51 -11.51 -27.18
C SER A 208 -8.59 -11.07 -28.33
N ALA A 209 -7.49 -11.79 -28.54
CA ALA A 209 -6.70 -11.73 -29.78
C ALA A 209 -6.34 -13.16 -30.20
N GLY A 210 -7.32 -13.87 -30.76
CA GLY A 210 -7.16 -15.27 -31.16
C GLY A 210 -8.47 -15.94 -31.55
N GLY A 211 -9.26 -15.30 -32.41
CA GLY A 211 -10.44 -15.90 -33.02
C GLY A 211 -10.87 -15.06 -34.22
N GLU A 212 -11.17 -15.74 -35.33
CA GLU A 212 -11.47 -15.25 -36.69
C GLU A 212 -10.22 -15.10 -37.57
N LYS A 213 -10.01 -15.87 -38.65
CA LYS A 213 -10.85 -16.76 -39.48
C LYS A 213 -10.00 -17.90 -40.02
#